data_AF-A0A0J8GU27-F1
#
_entry.id   AF-A0A0J8GU27-F1
#
_cell.length_a   1.000
_cell.length_b   1.000
_cell.length_c   1.000
_cell.angle_alpha   90.00
_cell.angle_beta   90.00
_cell.angle_gamma   90.00
#
_symmetry.space_group_name_H-M   'P 1'
#
loop_
_entity.id
_entity.type
_entity.pdbx_description
1 polymer ?
#
loop_
_entity_poly.entity_id
_entity_poly.type
_entity_poly.pdbx_seq_one_letter_code
_entity_poly.pdbx_strand_id
1 'polypeptide(L)'
;MKFDLIKTLQNGYKYSQVWPNKPQLFAIFPECRVISATKLALQLMPVIAVGSFILQLNYFGQNYLPQSLALSLLVLSLPMQGLIWLGKRSEQVLPVTLASWYYEIGDKLAENGVLIEQTKSKPKYLDMANTLSQAFNKLDKFWYKEWF
;
A
#
# COMPACT_ATOMS: atom_id res chain seq x y z
N MET A 1 -5.00 17.46 15.68
CA MET A 1 -5.13 16.07 15.18
C MET A 1 -4.02 15.25 15.82
N LYS A 2 -4.32 14.35 16.77
CA LYS A 2 -3.27 13.50 17.37
C LYS A 2 -2.86 12.46 16.31
N PHE A 3 -1.64 12.57 15.78
CA PHE A 3 -1.07 11.56 14.90
C PHE A 3 -0.80 10.31 15.73
N ASP A 4 -1.76 9.40 15.72
CA ASP A 4 -1.63 8.10 16.37
C ASP A 4 -0.87 7.18 15.41
N LEU A 5 0.47 7.18 15.54
CA LEU A 5 1.38 6.48 14.63
C LEU A 5 1.05 4.99 14.49
N ILE A 6 0.59 4.37 15.58
CA ILE A 6 0.17 2.97 15.61
C ILE A 6 -1.05 2.77 14.71
N LYS A 7 -2.04 3.67 14.79
CA LYS A 7 -3.21 3.61 13.91
C LYS A 7 -2.85 3.87 12.45
N THR A 8 -1.95 4.82 12.18
CA THR A 8 -1.49 5.07 10.80
C THR A 8 -0.79 3.83 10.23
N LEU A 9 0.05 3.15 10.99
CA LEU A 9 0.69 1.90 10.58
C LEU A 9 -0.34 0.79 10.34
N GLN A 10 -1.29 0.60 11.25
CA GLN A 10 -2.36 -0.39 11.08
C GLN A 10 -3.22 -0.10 9.85
N ASN A 11 -3.56 1.17 9.61
CA ASN A 11 -4.31 1.60 8.44
C ASN A 11 -3.50 1.37 7.15
N GLY A 12 -2.20 1.65 7.16
CA GLY A 12 -1.31 1.38 6.02
C GLY A 12 -1.20 -0.11 5.71
N TYR A 13 -1.11 -0.95 6.74
CA TYR A 13 -1.11 -2.40 6.58
C TYR A 13 -2.44 -2.91 6.00
N LYS A 14 -3.59 -2.51 6.58
CA LYS A 14 -4.92 -2.85 6.06
C LYS A 14 -5.10 -2.39 4.61
N TYR A 15 -4.71 -1.16 4.31
CA TYR A 15 -4.77 -0.60 2.96
C TYR A 15 -3.95 -1.40 1.95
N SER A 16 -2.75 -1.85 2.33
CA SER A 16 -1.89 -2.70 1.49
C SER A 16 -2.46 -4.09 1.19
N GLN A 17 -3.38 -4.58 2.04
CA GLN A 17 -4.08 -5.85 1.85
C GLN A 17 -5.33 -5.70 0.98
N VAL A 18 -6.07 -4.61 1.16
CA VAL A 18 -7.29 -4.32 0.39
C VAL A 18 -6.99 -4.01 -1.06
N TRP A 19 -5.88 -3.30 -1.33
CA TRP A 19 -5.56 -2.81 -2.66
C TRP A 19 -5.37 -3.97 -3.68
N PRO A 20 -6.13 -4.00 -4.78
CA PRO A 20 -6.02 -5.07 -5.77
C PRO A 20 -4.68 -4.97 -6.52
N ASN A 21 -3.89 -6.04 -6.46
CA ASN A 21 -2.59 -6.10 -7.13
C ASN A 21 -2.76 -6.51 -8.60
N LYS A 22 -3.20 -5.57 -9.45
CA LYS A 22 -3.41 -5.78 -10.89
C LYS A 22 -2.46 -4.92 -11.72
N PRO A 23 -1.81 -5.46 -12.77
CA PRO A 23 -0.78 -4.75 -13.55
C PRO A 23 -1.31 -3.47 -14.22
N GLN A 24 -2.59 -3.46 -14.60
CA GLN A 24 -3.28 -2.30 -15.17
C GLN A 24 -3.22 -1.06 -14.26
N LEU A 25 -3.27 -1.27 -12.95
CA LEU A 25 -3.19 -0.17 -11.99
C LEU A 25 -1.78 0.37 -11.78
N PHE A 26 -0.72 -0.37 -12.13
CA PHE A 26 0.66 0.09 -11.95
C PHE A 26 1.02 1.29 -12.85
N ALA A 27 0.28 1.47 -13.94
CA ALA A 27 0.44 2.61 -14.85
C ALA A 27 -0.18 3.89 -14.27
N ILE A 28 -1.28 3.76 -13.54
CA ILE A 28 -2.11 4.90 -13.10
C ILE A 28 -1.81 5.28 -11.64
N PHE A 29 -1.57 4.28 -10.77
CA PHE A 29 -1.46 4.46 -9.33
C PHE A 29 -0.04 4.17 -8.83
N PRO A 30 0.69 5.17 -8.28
CA PRO A 30 1.97 4.92 -7.62
C PRO A 30 1.82 3.99 -6.39
N GLU A 31 0.62 3.89 -5.82
CA GLU A 31 0.28 3.05 -4.67
C GLU A 31 0.63 1.58 -4.92
N CYS A 32 0.40 1.05 -6.13
CA CYS A 32 0.76 -0.32 -6.50
C CYS A 32 2.26 -0.61 -6.33
N ARG A 33 3.10 0.35 -6.74
CA ARG A 33 4.56 0.22 -6.65
C ARG A 33 5.01 0.30 -5.20
N VAL A 34 4.45 1.24 -4.43
CA VAL A 34 4.78 1.39 -3.00
C VAL A 34 4.35 0.15 -2.21
N ILE A 35 3.16 -0.40 -2.47
CA ILE A 35 2.68 -1.63 -1.81
C ILE A 35 3.58 -2.82 -2.14
N SER A 36 3.94 -2.99 -3.42
CA SER A 36 4.82 -4.08 -3.85
C SER A 36 6.22 -3.94 -3.26
N ALA A 37 6.79 -2.74 -3.30
CA ALA A 37 8.09 -2.44 -2.69
C ALA A 37 8.06 -2.66 -1.17
N THR A 38 7.00 -2.27 -0.49
CA THR A 38 6.86 -2.45 0.97
C THR A 38 6.71 -3.93 1.34
N LYS A 39 5.95 -4.72 0.57
CA LYS A 39 5.84 -6.17 0.77
C LYS A 39 7.17 -6.88 0.55
N LEU A 40 7.88 -6.53 -0.53
CA LEU A 40 9.23 -7.04 -0.80
C LEU A 40 10.18 -6.65 0.33
N ALA A 41 10.15 -5.39 0.76
CA ALA A 41 10.99 -4.90 1.85
C ALA A 41 10.72 -5.65 3.15
N LEU A 42 9.46 -5.89 3.52
CA LEU A 42 9.09 -6.66 4.70
C LEU A 42 9.63 -8.10 4.67
N GLN A 43 9.72 -8.71 3.49
CA GLN A 43 10.22 -10.08 3.33
C GLN A 43 11.76 -10.15 3.24
N LEU A 44 12.39 -9.22 2.52
CA LEU A 44 13.80 -9.27 2.18
C LEU A 44 14.70 -8.49 3.15
N MET A 45 14.24 -7.32 3.63
CA MET A 45 15.07 -6.43 4.45
C MET A 45 15.49 -7.04 5.79
N PRO A 46 14.67 -7.86 6.50
CA PRO A 46 15.14 -8.50 7.73
C PRO A 46 16.34 -9.43 7.48
N VAL A 47 16.33 -10.17 6.37
CA VAL A 47 17.42 -11.06 5.98
C VAL A 47 18.66 -10.23 5.64
N ILE A 48 18.51 -9.14 4.90
CA ILE A 48 19.61 -8.21 4.57
C ILE A 48 20.17 -7.57 5.84
N ALA A 49 19.33 -7.13 6.77
CA ALA A 49 19.75 -6.49 8.02
C ALA A 49 20.59 -7.45 8.87
N VAL A 50 20.11 -8.68 9.07
CA VAL A 50 20.85 -9.70 9.84
C VAL A 50 22.12 -10.12 9.10
N GLY A 51 22.05 -10.36 7.78
CA GLY A 51 23.20 -10.73 6.96
C GLY A 51 24.29 -9.65 6.98
N SER A 52 23.89 -8.38 6.84
CA SER A 52 24.80 -7.25 6.90
C SER A 52 25.44 -7.09 8.28
N PHE A 53 24.67 -7.28 9.35
CA PHE A 53 25.18 -7.26 10.72
C PHE A 53 26.24 -8.32 10.97
N ILE A 54 25.95 -9.57 10.57
CA ILE A 54 26.87 -10.70 10.74
C ILE A 54 28.13 -10.48 9.89
N LEU A 55 27.97 -10.07 8.62
CA LEU A 55 29.10 -9.82 7.73
C LEU A 55 30.02 -8.74 8.29
N GLN A 56 29.47 -7.61 8.73
CA GLN A 56 30.27 -6.51 9.25
C GLN A 56 31.02 -6.90 10.53
N LEU A 57 30.38 -7.62 11.45
CA LEU A 57 31.05 -8.10 12.66
C LEU A 57 32.14 -9.12 12.38
N ASN A 58 31.95 -10.01 11.40
CA ASN A 58 32.96 -11.01 11.03
C ASN A 58 34.18 -10.38 10.34
N TYR A 59 33.97 -9.40 9.46
CA TYR A 59 35.06 -8.79 8.69
C TYR A 59 35.78 -7.66 9.44
N PHE A 60 35.04 -6.79 10.14
CA PHE A 60 35.59 -5.59 10.78
C PHE A 60 35.79 -5.74 12.30
N GLY A 61 35.28 -6.83 12.89
CA GLY A 61 35.41 -7.12 14.32
C GLY A 61 34.45 -6.32 15.20
N GLN A 62 34.57 -6.51 16.53
CA GLN A 62 33.63 -5.94 17.51
C GLN A 62 33.67 -4.42 17.62
N ASN A 63 34.74 -3.77 17.17
CA ASN A 63 34.87 -2.31 17.18
C ASN A 63 33.84 -1.61 16.26
N TYR A 64 33.25 -2.34 15.32
CA TYR A 64 32.25 -1.85 14.37
C TYR A 64 30.81 -2.22 14.76
N LEU A 65 30.61 -2.73 15.98
CA LEU A 65 29.30 -3.09 16.49
C LEU A 65 28.28 -1.93 16.45
N PRO A 66 28.58 -0.70 16.92
CA PRO A 66 27.60 0.38 16.88
C PRO A 66 27.23 0.79 15.43
N GLN A 67 28.16 0.76 14.49
CA GLN A 67 27.93 1.05 13.08
C GLN A 67 27.09 -0.04 12.42
N SER A 68 27.40 -1.31 12.71
CA SER A 68 26.65 -2.47 12.20
C SER A 68 25.21 -2.44 12.70
N LEU A 69 24.99 -2.13 13.99
CA LEU A 69 23.65 -1.95 14.55
C LEU A 69 22.90 -0.79 13.90
N ALA A 70 23.57 0.35 13.72
CA ALA A 70 22.97 1.52 13.08
C ALA A 70 22.49 1.21 11.66
N LEU A 71 23.30 0.50 10.86
CA LEU A 71 22.90 0.11 9.51
C LEU A 71 21.73 -0.86 9.51
N SER A 72 21.75 -1.88 10.39
CA SER A 72 20.65 -2.84 10.49
C SER A 72 19.34 -2.18 10.89
N LEU A 73 19.38 -1.25 11.85
CA LEU A 73 18.22 -0.45 12.25
C LEU A 73 17.72 0.45 11.11
N LEU A 74 18.65 1.06 10.35
CA LEU A 74 18.30 1.87 9.19
C LEU A 74 17.57 1.05 8.13
N VAL A 75 18.08 -0.13 7.80
CA VAL A 75 17.47 -1.07 6.84
C VAL A 75 16.07 -1.49 7.29
N LEU A 76 15.91 -1.82 8.58
CA LEU A 76 14.60 -2.16 9.16
C LEU A 76 13.62 -0.98 9.18
N SER A 77 14.10 0.26 9.17
CA SER A 77 13.23 1.44 9.17
C SER A 77 12.55 1.68 7.81
N LEU A 78 13.13 1.23 6.71
CA LEU A 78 12.59 1.43 5.34
C LEU A 78 11.17 0.86 5.14
N PRO A 79 10.87 -0.41 5.48
CA PRO A 79 9.50 -0.93 5.36
C PRO A 79 8.50 -0.15 6.23
N MET A 80 8.94 0.34 7.39
CA MET A 80 8.08 1.16 8.27
C MET A 80 7.72 2.49 7.61
N GLN A 81 8.67 3.13 6.91
CA GLN A 81 8.39 4.35 6.16
C GLN A 81 7.35 4.14 5.06
N GLY A 82 7.42 3.00 4.34
CA GLY A 82 6.41 2.63 3.34
C GLY A 82 5.01 2.46 3.93
N LEU A 83 4.90 1.77 5.07
CA LEU A 83 3.63 1.60 5.77
C LEU A 83 3.04 2.92 6.29
N ILE A 84 3.88 3.82 6.82
CA ILE A 84 3.42 5.15 7.27
C ILE A 84 2.90 5.97 6.09
N TRP A 85 3.59 5.94 4.95
CA TRP A 85 3.14 6.61 3.73
C TRP A 85 1.78 6.06 3.27
N LEU A 86 1.63 4.73 3.21
CA LEU A 86 0.37 4.07 2.86
C LEU A 86 -0.76 4.41 3.82
N GLY A 87 -0.48 4.46 5.13
CA GLY A 87 -1.44 4.84 6.15
C GLY A 87 -1.95 6.26 5.96
N LYS A 88 -1.04 7.21 5.78
CA LYS A 88 -1.39 8.60 5.48
C LYS A 88 -2.19 8.71 4.17
N ARG A 89 -1.76 8.00 3.13
CA ARG A 89 -2.41 7.99 1.82
C ARG A 89 -3.84 7.45 1.90
N SER A 90 -4.07 6.39 2.67
CA SER A 90 -5.40 5.78 2.84
C SER A 90 -6.46 6.73 3.41
N GLU A 91 -6.04 7.70 4.23
CA GLU A 91 -6.93 8.68 4.87
C GLU A 91 -7.13 9.95 4.02
N GLN A 92 -6.31 10.16 2.99
CA GLN A 92 -6.42 11.30 2.10
C GLN A 92 -7.72 11.24 1.30
N VAL A 93 -8.33 12.40 1.10
CA VAL A 93 -9.53 12.55 0.25
C VAL A 93 -9.09 12.48 -1.22
N LEU A 94 -9.92 11.84 -2.05
CA LEU A 94 -9.67 11.78 -3.49
C LEU A 94 -9.74 13.19 -4.12
N PRO A 95 -8.83 13.51 -5.06
CA PRO A 95 -9.05 14.66 -5.92
C PRO A 95 -10.27 14.42 -6.81
N VAL A 96 -10.88 15.51 -7.29
CA VAL A 96 -12.17 15.48 -8.01
C VAL A 96 -12.18 14.52 -9.21
N THR A 97 -11.08 14.44 -9.96
CA THR A 97 -10.92 13.52 -11.10
C THR A 97 -10.97 12.05 -10.71
N LEU A 98 -10.38 11.71 -9.58
CA LEU A 98 -10.42 10.34 -9.04
C LEU A 98 -11.78 10.06 -8.40
N ALA A 99 -12.43 11.06 -7.82
CA ALA A 99 -13.76 10.93 -7.25
C ALA A 99 -14.82 10.63 -8.32
N SER A 100 -14.77 11.30 -9.48
CA SER A 100 -15.68 10.97 -10.60
C SER A 100 -15.46 9.53 -11.10
N TRP A 101 -14.21 9.12 -11.21
CA TRP A 101 -13.84 7.74 -11.57
C TRP A 101 -14.33 6.71 -10.55
N TYR A 102 -14.29 7.05 -9.26
CA TYR A 102 -14.84 6.23 -8.18
C TYR A 102 -16.35 6.02 -8.31
N TYR A 103 -17.12 7.07 -8.56
CA TYR A 103 -18.57 6.96 -8.76
C TYR A 103 -18.92 6.18 -10.03
N GLU A 104 -18.17 6.37 -11.13
CA GLU A 104 -18.39 5.60 -12.35
C GLU A 104 -18.20 4.08 -12.14
N ILE A 105 -17.17 3.66 -11.39
CA ILE A 105 -17.01 2.24 -11.03
C ILE A 105 -18.19 1.76 -10.18
N GLY A 106 -18.61 2.59 -9.22
CA GLY A 106 -19.72 2.27 -8.34
C GLY A 106 -21.02 2.04 -9.09
N ASP A 107 -21.34 2.92 -10.04
CA ASP A 107 -22.57 2.85 -10.84
C ASP A 107 -22.59 1.57 -11.68
N LYS A 108 -21.47 1.24 -12.33
CA LYS A 108 -21.36 0.00 -13.13
C LYS A 108 -21.43 -1.26 -12.27
N LEU A 109 -20.91 -1.22 -11.05
CA LEU A 109 -21.07 -2.32 -10.11
C LEU A 109 -22.53 -2.47 -9.67
N ALA A 110 -23.25 -1.37 -9.46
CA ALA A 110 -24.68 -1.38 -9.16
C ALA A 110 -25.51 -1.95 -10.32
N GLU A 111 -25.18 -1.60 -11.57
CA GLU A 111 -25.79 -2.18 -12.78
C GLU A 111 -25.60 -3.70 -12.85
N ASN A 112 -24.47 -4.22 -12.36
CA ASN A 112 -24.18 -5.66 -12.26
C ASN A 112 -24.76 -6.31 -11.00
N GLY A 113 -25.69 -5.64 -10.30
CA GLY A 113 -26.38 -6.17 -9.12
C GLY A 113 -25.57 -6.15 -7.83
N VAL A 114 -24.46 -5.41 -7.78
CA VAL A 114 -23.63 -5.26 -6.57
C VAL A 114 -24.06 -4.02 -5.80
N LEU A 115 -24.64 -4.21 -4.62
CA LEU A 115 -24.97 -3.11 -3.71
C LEU A 115 -23.69 -2.44 -3.20
N ILE A 116 -23.49 -1.18 -3.60
CA ILE A 116 -22.39 -0.33 -3.11
C ILE A 116 -22.97 0.86 -2.39
N GLU A 117 -22.47 1.14 -1.19
CA GLU A 117 -22.73 2.36 -0.44
C GLU A 117 -22.01 3.54 -1.11
N GLN A 118 -22.53 4.03 -2.23
CA GLN A 118 -21.99 5.16 -2.99
C GLN A 118 -22.22 6.53 -2.32
N THR A 119 -22.54 6.58 -1.02
CA THR A 119 -23.10 7.77 -0.35
C THR A 119 -22.07 8.69 0.30
N LYS A 120 -20.77 8.42 0.15
CA LYS A 120 -19.73 9.27 0.77
C LYS A 120 -19.48 10.52 -0.07
N SER A 121 -19.84 11.68 0.47
CA SER A 121 -19.61 13.01 -0.13
C SER A 121 -18.12 13.37 -0.31
N LYS A 122 -17.22 12.73 0.44
CA LYS A 122 -15.75 12.90 0.34
C LYS A 122 -15.06 11.53 0.40
N PRO A 123 -15.03 10.77 -0.70
CA PRO A 123 -14.41 9.45 -0.71
C PRO A 123 -12.92 9.57 -0.42
N LYS A 124 -12.38 8.60 0.34
CA LYS A 124 -10.95 8.48 0.63
C LYS A 124 -10.30 7.40 -0.22
N TYR A 125 -8.97 7.42 -0.31
CA TYR A 125 -8.22 6.40 -1.08
C TYR A 125 -8.53 4.98 -0.60
N LEU A 126 -8.81 4.80 0.70
CA LEU A 126 -9.26 3.51 1.24
C LEU A 126 -10.61 3.05 0.69
N ASP A 127 -11.58 3.96 0.54
CA ASP A 127 -12.90 3.63 0.00
C ASP A 127 -12.78 3.21 -1.47
N MET A 128 -11.96 3.94 -2.21
CA MET A 128 -11.62 3.61 -3.60
C MET A 128 -10.97 2.24 -3.73
N ALA A 129 -10.01 1.92 -2.86
CA ALA A 129 -9.36 0.61 -2.84
C ALA A 129 -10.38 -0.53 -2.63
N ASN A 130 -11.34 -0.34 -1.71
CA ASN A 130 -12.39 -1.32 -1.44
C ASN A 130 -13.30 -1.51 -2.65
N THR A 131 -13.80 -0.42 -3.24
CA THR A 131 -14.69 -0.48 -4.42
C THR A 131 -13.98 -1.14 -5.59
N LEU A 132 -12.72 -0.78 -5.82
CA LEU A 132 -11.92 -1.35 -6.88
C LEU A 132 -11.62 -2.83 -6.65
N SER A 133 -11.31 -3.23 -5.42
CA SER A 133 -11.11 -4.64 -5.06
C SER A 133 -12.37 -5.46 -5.34
N GLN A 134 -13.55 -4.92 -5.01
CA GLN A 134 -14.83 -5.53 -5.35
C GLN A 134 -15.07 -5.57 -6.87
N ALA A 135 -14.73 -4.51 -7.59
CA ALA A 135 -14.78 -4.43 -9.05
C ALA A 135 -14.01 -5.59 -9.68
N PHE A 136 -12.74 -5.77 -9.32
CA PHE A 136 -11.91 -6.83 -9.89
C PHE A 136 -12.31 -8.24 -9.45
N ASN A 137 -12.96 -8.40 -8.31
CA ASN A 137 -13.40 -9.70 -7.83
C ASN A 137 -14.74 -10.13 -8.46
N LYS A 138 -15.62 -9.19 -8.79
CA LYS A 138 -16.99 -9.47 -9.27
C LYS A 138 -17.20 -9.25 -10.76
N LEU A 139 -16.42 -8.37 -11.41
CA LEU A 139 -16.52 -8.14 -12.84
C LEU A 139 -15.65 -9.14 -13.60
N ASP A 140 -16.13 -9.60 -14.76
CA ASP A 140 -15.44 -10.57 -15.59
C ASP A 140 -14.14 -10.02 -16.22
N LYS A 141 -13.21 -10.92 -16.56
CA LYS A 141 -11.89 -10.59 -17.15
C LYS A 141 -11.95 -9.73 -18.41
N PHE A 142 -13.06 -9.78 -19.10
CA PHE A 142 -13.32 -9.03 -20.30
C PHE A 142 -13.49 -7.53 -20.02
N TRP A 143 -14.08 -7.19 -18.87
CA TRP A 143 -14.49 -5.83 -18.54
C TRP A 143 -13.30 -4.88 -18.30
N TYR A 144 -12.25 -5.34 -17.61
CA TYR A 144 -11.07 -4.51 -17.33
C TYR A 144 -10.07 -4.40 -18.49
N LYS A 145 -10.28 -5.07 -19.64
CA LYS A 145 -9.45 -4.87 -20.85
C LYS A 145 -9.85 -3.64 -21.66
N GLU A 146 -11.10 -3.20 -21.54
CA GLU A 146 -11.63 -2.07 -22.30
C GLU A 146 -11.33 -0.72 -21.62
N TRP A 147 -11.02 -0.76 -20.32
CA TRP A 147 -10.95 0.41 -19.45
C TRP A 147 -9.54 0.80 -18.99
N PHE A 148 -8.57 -0.10 -19.16
CA PHE A 148 -7.15 0.09 -18.84
C PHE A 148 -6.27 -0.31 -20.01
#